data_AF-A0A523U5H9-F1
#
_entry.id   AF-A0A523U5H9-F1
#
_cell.length_a   1.000
_cell.length_b   1.000
_cell.length_c   1.000
_cell.angle_alpha   90.00
_cell.angle_beta   90.00
_cell.angle_gamma   90.00
#
_symmetry.space_group_name_H-M   'P 1'
#
loop_
_entity.id
_entity.type
_entity.pdbx_description
1 polymer ?
#
loop_
_entity_poly.entity_id
_entity_poly.type
_entity_poly.pdbx_seq_one_letter_code
_entity_poly.pdbx_strand_id
1 'polypeptide(L)'
;LSEYSQVLSAELNELFDYPPEKDSDPHLTISEDAILDLGPILRESFLLDLPIQPICRIECMGLCPVCGEVNTEGHQSHPEEDIDPRLAVLKTLLP
;
A
#
# COMPACT_ATOMS: atom_id res chain seq x y z
N LEU A 1 -13.95 -14.96 -6.33
CA LEU A 1 -12.64 -14.36 -5.98
C LEU A 1 -11.70 -15.51 -5.69
N SER A 2 -10.57 -15.60 -6.40
CA SER A 2 -9.53 -16.56 -6.04
C SER A 2 -8.86 -16.09 -4.74
N GLU A 3 -8.48 -17.03 -3.89
CA GLU A 3 -7.68 -16.73 -2.71
C GLU A 3 -6.33 -16.14 -3.15
N TYR A 4 -5.94 -15.01 -2.56
CA TYR A 4 -4.69 -14.31 -2.84
C TYR A 4 -3.81 -14.36 -1.59
N SER A 5 -2.61 -14.89 -1.74
CA SER A 5 -1.62 -14.96 -0.68
C SER A 5 -0.31 -14.35 -1.15
N GLN A 6 0.28 -13.48 -0.33
CA GLN A 6 1.64 -12.98 -0.53
C GLN A 6 2.41 -13.10 0.78
N VAL A 7 3.73 -13.32 0.66
CA VAL A 7 4.63 -13.35 1.81
C VAL A 7 5.19 -11.94 2.00
N LEU A 8 5.02 -11.40 3.20
CA LEU A 8 5.64 -10.14 3.60
C LEU A 8 6.74 -10.44 4.63
N SER A 9 7.86 -9.73 4.53
CA SER A 9 9.00 -9.89 5.42
C SER A 9 9.54 -8.51 5.79
N ALA A 10 9.60 -8.22 7.09
CA ALA A 10 10.18 -6.99 7.60
C ALA A 10 11.24 -7.33 8.65
N GLU A 11 12.33 -6.57 8.66
CA GLU A 11 13.35 -6.60 9.70
C GLU A 11 13.19 -5.36 10.58
N LEU A 12 13.05 -5.55 11.89
CA LEU A 12 12.75 -4.49 12.85
C LEU A 12 13.88 -4.41 13.88
N ASN A 13 14.40 -3.20 14.10
CA ASN A 13 15.42 -2.93 15.10
C ASN A 13 15.10 -1.61 15.80
N GLU A 14 14.10 -1.64 16.68
CA GLU A 14 13.59 -0.46 17.38
C GLU A 14 13.95 -0.48 18.86
N LEU A 15 14.18 0.71 19.42
CA LEU A 15 14.41 0.91 20.84
C LEU A 15 13.07 1.29 21.50
N PHE A 16 12.73 0.59 22.58
CA PHE A 16 11.54 0.89 23.38
C PHE A 16 11.91 1.39 24.76
N ASP A 17 11.21 2.40 25.23
CA ASP A 17 11.40 2.99 26.55
C ASP A 17 10.55 2.26 27.61
N TYR A 18 11.18 1.97 28.77
CA TYR A 18 10.48 1.52 29.98
C TYR A 18 11.24 1.93 31.26
N PRO A 19 10.59 2.66 32.20
CA PRO A 19 9.24 3.22 32.09
C PRO A 19 9.20 4.36 31.05
N PRO A 20 8.03 4.66 30.45
CA PRO A 20 7.90 5.76 29.51
C PRO A 20 8.20 7.10 30.19
N GLU A 21 8.97 7.95 29.53
CA GLU A 21 9.15 9.35 29.94
C GLU A 21 8.05 10.23 29.33
N LYS A 22 7.93 11.47 29.81
CA LYS A 22 6.88 12.40 29.36
C LYS A 22 6.94 12.68 27.85
N ASP A 23 8.14 12.67 27.28
CA ASP A 23 8.40 12.99 25.87
C ASP A 23 8.70 11.72 25.04
N SER A 24 8.54 10.52 25.61
CA SER A 24 8.69 9.27 24.87
C SER A 24 7.62 9.13 23.79
N ASP A 25 7.99 8.50 22.67
CA ASP A 25 7.04 8.19 21.60
C ASP A 25 6.04 7.12 22.09
N PRO A 26 4.72 7.36 22.04
CA PRO A 26 3.73 6.38 22.46
C PRO A 26 3.79 5.06 21.67
N HIS A 27 4.36 5.04 20.46
CA HIS A 27 4.56 3.85 19.66
C HIS A 27 5.86 3.09 19.97
N LEU A 28 6.78 3.70 20.74
CA LEU A 28 8.07 3.13 21.16
C LEU A 28 8.18 3.04 22.68
N THR A 29 7.08 2.74 23.36
CA THR A 29 7.06 2.58 24.83
C THR A 29 6.44 1.26 25.24
N ILE A 30 6.84 0.76 26.41
CA ILE A 30 6.24 -0.42 27.04
C ILE A 30 5.28 0.06 28.14
N SER A 31 4.05 -0.44 28.13
CA SER A 31 3.05 -0.08 29.14
C SER A 31 3.38 -0.65 30.53
N GLU A 32 2.75 -0.10 31.57
CA GLU A 32 3.02 -0.49 32.96
C GLU A 32 2.70 -1.96 33.26
N ASP A 33 1.80 -2.58 32.50
CA ASP A 33 1.47 -4.00 32.54
C ASP A 33 2.49 -4.90 31.81
N ALA A 34 3.61 -4.32 31.36
CA ALA A 34 4.70 -4.98 30.64
C ALA A 34 4.25 -5.66 29.33
N ILE A 35 3.26 -5.07 28.66
CA ILE A 35 2.81 -5.50 27.33
C ILE A 35 3.47 -4.63 26.27
N LEU A 36 4.13 -5.29 25.32
CA LEU A 36 4.73 -4.65 24.15
C LEU A 36 3.77 -4.77 22.96
N ASP A 37 3.17 -3.67 22.53
CA ASP A 37 2.33 -3.63 21.32
C ASP A 37 3.19 -3.40 20.07
N LEU A 38 3.46 -4.47 19.32
CA LEU A 38 4.19 -4.41 18.06
C LEU A 38 3.32 -3.97 16.87
N GLY A 39 2.00 -3.84 17.05
CA GLY A 39 1.05 -3.52 15.99
C GLY A 39 1.41 -2.27 15.18
N PRO A 40 1.72 -1.12 15.82
CA PRO A 40 2.10 0.10 15.11
C PRO A 40 3.32 -0.08 14.22
N ILE A 41 4.42 -0.61 14.76
CA ILE A 41 5.68 -0.73 14.04
C ILE A 41 5.58 -1.76 12.92
N LEU A 42 4.97 -2.92 13.19
CA LEU A 42 4.73 -3.93 12.15
C LEU A 42 3.89 -3.38 11.00
N ARG A 43 2.84 -2.61 11.31
CA ARG A 43 1.99 -1.99 10.30
C ARG A 43 2.81 -1.06 9.42
N GLU A 44 3.64 -0.19 10.00
CA GLU A 44 4.45 0.76 9.25
C GLU A 44 5.46 0.05 8.34
N SER A 45 6.19 -0.94 8.87
CA SER A 45 7.15 -1.70 8.07
C SER A 45 6.49 -2.44 6.91
N PHE A 46 5.36 -3.12 7.16
CA PHE A 46 4.67 -3.85 6.10
C PHE A 46 3.94 -2.95 5.11
N LEU A 47 3.50 -1.75 5.51
CA LEU A 47 2.81 -0.83 4.60
C LEU A 47 3.71 -0.41 3.44
N LEU A 48 5.02 -0.27 3.69
CA LEU A 48 6.01 0.07 2.66
C LEU A 48 6.26 -1.08 1.67
N ASP A 49 6.14 -2.33 2.14
CA ASP A 49 6.35 -3.53 1.32
C ASP A 49 5.08 -3.98 0.58
N LEU A 50 3.91 -3.42 0.92
CA LEU A 50 2.66 -3.75 0.25
C LEU A 50 2.65 -3.24 -1.20
N PRO A 51 2.29 -4.09 -2.19
CA PRO A 51 2.14 -3.64 -3.57
C PRO A 51 1.08 -2.54 -3.68
N ILE A 52 1.43 -1.43 -4.34
CA ILE A 52 0.51 -0.31 -4.59
C ILE A 52 -0.71 -0.77 -5.43
N GLN A 53 -0.49 -1.75 -6.31
CA GLN A 53 -1.53 -2.39 -7.10
C GLN A 53 -1.49 -3.91 -6.83
N PRO A 54 -2.25 -4.41 -5.85
CA PRO A 54 -2.31 -5.84 -5.58
C PRO A 54 -2.98 -6.53 -6.77
N ILE A 55 -2.20 -7.33 -7.48
CA ILE A 55 -2.69 -8.13 -8.60
C ILE A 55 -2.98 -9.55 -8.12
N CYS A 56 -3.95 -10.22 -8.76
CA CYS A 56 -4.48 -11.50 -8.31
C CYS A 56 -3.46 -12.68 -8.28
N ARG A 57 -2.36 -12.54 -9.01
CA ARG A 57 -1.20 -13.45 -9.14
C ARG A 57 -0.07 -12.69 -9.86
N ILE A 58 1.16 -13.20 -9.85
CA ILE A 58 2.31 -12.46 -10.38
C ILE A 58 2.22 -12.17 -11.90
N GLU A 59 1.52 -13.00 -12.68
CA GLU A 59 1.27 -12.77 -14.12
C GLU A 59 -0.12 -12.15 -14.42
N CYS A 60 -0.80 -11.59 -13.42
CA CYS A 60 -2.14 -11.03 -13.59
C CYS A 60 -2.06 -9.67 -14.31
N MET A 61 -2.65 -9.59 -15.50
CA MET A 61 -2.66 -8.38 -16.35
C MET A 61 -3.57 -7.24 -15.80
N GLY A 62 -4.23 -7.47 -14.67
CA GLY A 62 -5.15 -6.50 -14.05
C GLY A 62 -6.52 -6.42 -14.74
N LEU A 63 -7.29 -5.42 -14.34
CA LEU A 63 -8.61 -5.13 -14.90
C LEU A 63 -8.55 -3.87 -15.76
N CYS A 64 -9.39 -3.79 -16.78
CA CYS A 64 -9.59 -2.57 -17.54
C CYS A 64 -10.20 -1.48 -16.62
N PRO A 65 -9.61 -0.28 -16.53
CA PRO A 65 -10.14 0.78 -15.67
C PRO A 65 -11.49 1.33 -16.16
N VAL A 66 -11.86 1.08 -17.42
CA VAL A 66 -13.10 1.60 -18.03
C VAL A 66 -14.28 0.65 -17.81
N CYS A 67 -14.11 -0.66 -18.07
CA CYS A 67 -15.22 -1.63 -17.98
C CYS A 67 -15.09 -2.65 -16.84
N GLY A 68 -13.93 -2.75 -16.20
CA GLY A 68 -13.67 -3.70 -15.12
C GLY A 68 -13.44 -5.15 -15.56
N GLU A 69 -13.42 -5.45 -16.86
CA GLU A 69 -13.08 -6.78 -17.38
C GLU A 69 -11.57 -7.07 -17.29
N VAL A 70 -11.19 -8.35 -17.32
CA VAL A 70 -9.78 -8.75 -17.26
C VAL A 70 -9.05 -8.30 -18.53
N ASN A 71 -7.94 -7.57 -18.37
CA ASN A 71 -7.07 -7.23 -19.48
C ASN A 71 -6.46 -8.53 -20.02
N THR A 72 -6.79 -8.89 -21.25
CA THR A 72 -6.21 -10.04 -21.96
C THR A 72 -5.94 -9.61 -23.41
N GLU A 73 -5.18 -10.38 -24.19
CA GLU A 73 -4.87 -10.04 -25.59
C GLU A 73 -6.12 -9.83 -26.47
N GLY A 74 -7.27 -10.40 -26.09
CA GLY A 74 -8.55 -10.24 -26.80
C GLY A 74 -9.48 -9.18 -26.21
N HIS A 75 -9.08 -8.47 -25.16
CA HIS A 75 -9.93 -7.46 -24.52
C HIS A 75 -10.10 -6.24 -25.44
N GLN A 76 -11.34 -5.73 -25.53
CA GLN A 76 -11.67 -4.60 -26.38
C GLN A 76 -10.90 -3.34 -25.96
N SER A 77 -10.30 -2.63 -26.92
CA SER A 77 -9.67 -1.35 -26.62
C SER A 77 -10.76 -0.32 -26.32
N HIS A 78 -10.67 0.31 -25.15
CA HIS A 78 -11.45 1.50 -24.84
C HIS A 78 -10.64 2.73 -25.25
N PRO A 79 -11.30 3.81 -25.72
CA PRO A 79 -10.61 5.07 -25.97
C PRO A 79 -9.95 5.56 -24.67
N GLU A 80 -8.74 6.14 -24.79
CA GLU A 80 -8.12 6.85 -23.67
C GLU A 80 -9.08 7.93 -23.16
N GLU A 81 -9.17 8.06 -21.83
CA GLU A 81 -10.11 8.95 -21.17
C GLU A 81 -10.04 10.38 -21.71
N ASP A 82 -11.23 10.98 -21.82
CA ASP A 82 -11.35 12.42 -22.00
C ASP A 82 -10.75 13.09 -20.77
N ILE A 83 -9.68 13.85 -20.95
CA ILE A 83 -8.95 14.45 -19.83
C ILE A 83 -9.90 15.29 -19.01
N ASP A 84 -9.95 15.06 -17.70
CA ASP A 84 -10.76 15.89 -16.80
C ASP A 84 -10.46 17.37 -17.11
N PRO A 85 -11.47 18.16 -17.52
CA PRO A 85 -11.26 19.53 -17.95
C PRO A 85 -10.53 20.39 -16.91
N ARG A 86 -10.65 20.07 -15.62
CA ARG A 86 -9.95 20.75 -14.52
C ARG A 86 -8.44 20.50 -14.54
N LEU A 87 -8.01 19.36 -15.05
CA LEU A 87 -6.61 18.92 -15.13
C LEU A 87 -6.01 19.14 -16.52
N ALA A 88 -6.80 19.54 -17.52
CA ALA A 88 -6.35 19.75 -18.89
C ALA A 88 -5.16 20.72 -19.01
N VAL A 89 -5.04 21.70 -18.10
CA VAL A 89 -3.93 22.66 -18.07
C VAL A 89 -2.55 21.98 -17.87
N LEU A 90 -2.51 20.83 -17.20
CA LEU A 90 -1.27 20.11 -16.91
C LEU A 90 -0.59 19.56 -18.17
N LYS A 91 -1.33 19.36 -19.28
CA LYS A 91 -0.73 19.00 -20.57
C LYS A 91 0.30 20.01 -21.05
N THR A 92 0.17 21.27 -20.67
CA THR A 92 1.12 22.32 -21.06
C THR A 92 2.47 22.22 -20.35
N LEU A 93 2.59 21.36 -19.33
CA LEU A 93 3.80 21.14 -18.53
C LEU A 93 4.61 19.91 -18.98
N LEU A 94 4.10 19.13 -19.94
CA LEU A 94 4.84 18.02 -20.53
C LEU A 94 5.75 18.55 -21.66
N PRO A 95 7.03 18.15 -21.71
CA PRO A 95 7.99 18.58 -22.75
C PRO A 95 7.67 18.03 -24.15
#